data_AF-A0A7Y7P7L1-F1
#
_entry.id   AF-A0A7Y7P7L1-F1
#
_cell.length_a   1.000
_cell.length_b   1.000
_cell.length_c   1.000
_cell.angle_alpha   90.00
_cell.angle_beta   90.00
_cell.angle_gamma   90.00
#
_symmetry.space_group_name_H-M   'P 1'
#
loop_
_entity.id
_entity.type
_entity.pdbx_description
1 polymer ?
#
loop_
_entity_poly.entity_id
_entity_poly.type
_entity_poly.pdbx_seq_one_letter_code
_entity_poly.pdbx_strand_id
1 'polypeptide(L)'
;MGLSATGYHFQLLKKYPPSEPCSCEICQGYCQRPGWWTVEEASKAILAGYANHMMLEMAPEGNFAVLSPAFKGNEVNYALEIYANQGCTFLKEGLCELFNTGHEPLECRFCHHSRKGKGELCHRDIENDWNTPEAKRLIVQWGNLTGFWSRQGMIVQEKP
;
A
#
# COMPACT_ATOMS: atom_id res chain seq x y z
N MET A 1 -15.06 8.98 20.28
CA MET A 1 -15.90 7.96 19.62
C MET A 1 -15.26 7.65 18.27
N GLY A 2 -14.42 6.61 18.23
CA GLY A 2 -13.72 6.22 17.00
C GLY A 2 -14.68 5.51 16.04
N LEU A 3 -14.55 5.79 14.76
CA LEU A 3 -15.23 5.02 13.72
C LEU A 3 -14.63 3.60 13.69
N SER A 4 -15.44 2.59 13.39
CA SER A 4 -14.88 1.27 13.06
C SER A 4 -13.96 1.38 11.84
N ALA A 5 -12.97 0.49 11.71
CA ALA A 5 -12.03 0.47 10.58
C ALA A 5 -12.76 0.55 9.22
N THR A 6 -13.88 -0.16 9.09
CA THR A 6 -14.76 -0.14 7.91
C THR A 6 -15.41 1.23 7.65
N GLY A 7 -15.75 1.97 8.71
CA GLY A 7 -16.33 3.30 8.62
C GLY A 7 -15.32 4.36 8.15
N TYR A 8 -14.06 4.25 8.57
CA TYR A 8 -13.01 5.18 8.15
C TYR A 8 -12.60 4.95 6.69
N HIS A 9 -12.42 3.69 6.29
CA HIS A 9 -12.14 3.34 4.88
C HIS A 9 -13.21 3.91 3.92
N PHE A 10 -14.50 3.76 4.25
CA PHE A 10 -15.58 4.32 3.43
C PHE A 10 -15.51 5.85 3.29
N GLN A 11 -15.09 6.55 4.35
CA GLN A 11 -14.89 8.00 4.30
C GLN A 11 -13.75 8.40 3.38
N LEU A 12 -12.63 7.66 3.41
CA LEU A 12 -11.50 7.89 2.52
C LEU A 12 -11.89 7.67 1.05
N LEU A 13 -12.62 6.59 0.73
CA LEU A 13 -13.13 6.35 -0.62
C LEU A 13 -14.03 7.47 -1.13
N LYS A 14 -14.88 8.02 -0.26
CA LYS A 14 -15.75 9.15 -0.62
C LYS A 14 -14.95 10.45 -0.81
N LYS A 15 -13.92 10.67 0.00
CA LYS A 15 -13.05 11.85 -0.06
C LYS A 15 -12.11 11.82 -1.27
N TYR A 16 -11.65 10.64 -1.65
CA TYR A 16 -10.70 10.40 -2.73
C TYR A 16 -11.30 9.49 -3.81
N PRO A 17 -12.23 10.01 -4.64
CA PRO A 17 -12.82 9.21 -5.70
C PRO A 17 -11.77 8.81 -6.72
N PRO A 18 -11.91 7.62 -7.34
CA PRO A 18 -11.00 7.17 -8.38
C PRO A 18 -10.93 8.18 -9.53
N SER A 19 -9.78 8.23 -10.18
CA SER A 19 -9.60 8.98 -11.42
C SER A 19 -10.04 8.16 -12.61
N GLU A 20 -10.34 8.84 -13.73
CA GLU A 20 -10.53 8.17 -15.00
C GLU A 20 -9.25 7.44 -15.42
N PRO A 21 -9.35 6.29 -16.13
CA PRO A 21 -8.19 5.54 -16.59
C PRO A 21 -7.32 6.36 -17.56
N CYS A 22 -6.00 6.29 -17.40
CA CYS A 22 -5.07 7.03 -18.24
C CYS A 22 -3.72 6.31 -18.36
N SER A 23 -3.17 6.25 -19.58
CA SER A 23 -1.88 5.65 -19.90
C SER A 23 -0.82 6.68 -20.34
N CYS A 24 -1.02 7.97 -20.08
CA CYS A 24 -0.02 8.98 -20.40
C CYS A 24 1.26 8.78 -19.55
N GLU A 25 2.39 9.30 -20.04
CA GLU A 25 3.69 9.15 -19.38
C GLU A 25 3.69 9.64 -17.93
N ILE A 26 2.93 10.69 -17.61
CA ILE A 26 2.81 11.21 -16.24
C ILE A 26 2.11 10.18 -15.34
N CYS A 27 0.99 9.60 -15.79
CA CYS A 27 0.24 8.62 -15.01
C CYS A 27 1.01 7.31 -14.84
N GLN A 28 1.70 6.86 -15.89
CA GLN A 28 2.62 5.72 -15.81
C GLN A 28 3.81 6.01 -14.88
N GLY A 29 4.29 7.26 -14.85
CA GLY A 29 5.35 7.70 -13.95
C GLY A 29 5.03 7.49 -12.47
N TYR A 30 3.76 7.58 -12.07
CA TYR A 30 3.35 7.26 -10.69
C TYR A 30 3.53 5.79 -10.33
N CYS A 31 3.66 4.87 -11.30
CA CYS A 31 3.97 3.47 -11.02
C CYS A 31 5.46 3.24 -10.71
N GLN A 32 6.33 4.26 -10.84
CA GLN A 32 7.73 4.16 -10.41
C GLN A 32 7.85 4.06 -8.89
N ARG A 33 6.98 4.78 -8.17
CA ARG A 33 6.84 4.66 -6.72
C ARG A 33 5.41 4.25 -6.39
N PRO A 34 5.16 2.96 -6.09
CA PRO A 34 3.80 2.48 -5.84
C PRO A 34 3.14 3.25 -4.69
N GLY A 35 1.86 3.57 -4.87
CA GLY A 35 1.06 4.20 -3.82
C GLY A 35 0.55 3.21 -2.77
N TRP A 36 0.04 3.75 -1.68
CA TRP A 36 -0.39 3.00 -0.51
C TRP A 36 -1.85 2.60 -0.55
N TRP A 37 -2.10 1.38 -0.08
CA TRP A 37 -3.44 0.91 0.27
C TRP A 37 -3.90 1.54 1.58
N THR A 38 -5.20 1.63 1.81
CA THR A 38 -5.72 1.69 3.19
C THR A 38 -5.47 0.33 3.89
N VAL A 39 -5.52 0.28 5.22
CA VAL A 39 -5.40 -0.97 6.00
C VAL A 39 -6.42 -2.01 5.54
N GLU A 40 -7.66 -1.60 5.31
CA GLU A 40 -8.71 -2.49 4.80
C GLU A 40 -8.40 -3.01 3.38
N GLU A 41 -7.90 -2.17 2.48
CA GLU A 41 -7.54 -2.60 1.12
C GLU A 41 -6.35 -3.55 1.12
N ALA A 42 -5.33 -3.28 1.94
CA ALA A 42 -4.18 -4.17 2.11
C ALA A 42 -4.63 -5.53 2.63
N SER A 43 -5.55 -5.57 3.60
CA SER A 43 -6.15 -6.81 4.09
C SER A 43 -6.88 -7.58 2.98
N LYS A 44 -7.71 -6.90 2.18
CA LYS A 44 -8.39 -7.51 1.02
C LYS A 44 -7.39 -8.02 -0.03
N ALA A 45 -6.32 -7.28 -0.31
CA ALA A 45 -5.29 -7.68 -1.25
C ALA A 45 -4.49 -8.90 -0.74
N ILE A 46 -4.18 -8.97 0.55
CA ILE A 46 -3.58 -10.16 1.19
C ILE A 46 -4.49 -11.37 1.00
N LEU A 47 -5.79 -11.24 1.31
CA LEU A 47 -6.77 -12.33 1.15
C LEU A 47 -6.93 -12.78 -0.32
N ALA A 48 -6.74 -11.86 -1.27
CA ALA A 48 -6.75 -12.16 -2.70
C ALA A 48 -5.44 -12.79 -3.22
N GLY A 49 -4.45 -13.03 -2.36
CA GLY A 49 -3.20 -13.70 -2.70
C GLY A 49 -2.03 -12.78 -3.05
N TYR A 50 -2.17 -11.46 -2.90
CA TYR A 50 -1.13 -10.50 -3.25
C TYR A 50 -0.07 -10.30 -2.15
N ALA A 51 -0.14 -11.02 -1.02
CA ALA A 51 0.77 -10.84 0.10
C ALA A 51 2.26 -10.93 -0.30
N ASN A 52 2.60 -11.85 -1.21
CA ASN A 52 3.97 -12.04 -1.70
C ASN A 52 4.43 -10.96 -2.71
N HIS A 53 3.59 -9.98 -3.03
CA HIS A 53 3.90 -8.85 -3.91
C HIS A 53 3.99 -7.53 -3.13
N MET A 54 3.96 -7.60 -1.79
CA MET A 54 4.02 -6.42 -0.93
C MET A 54 5.42 -6.23 -0.35
N MET A 55 5.71 -5.01 0.08
CA MET A 55 6.86 -4.68 0.92
C MET A 55 6.41 -3.89 2.14
N LEU A 56 7.27 -3.83 3.16
CA LEU A 56 7.03 -3.07 4.39
C LEU A 56 7.76 -1.72 4.34
N GLU A 57 7.01 -0.63 4.27
CA GLU A 57 7.53 0.73 4.36
C GLU A 57 7.48 1.21 5.82
N MET A 58 8.64 1.50 6.41
CA MET A 58 8.72 2.04 7.77
C MET A 58 8.71 3.57 7.72
N ALA A 59 7.90 4.22 8.56
CA ALA A 59 7.97 5.67 8.70
C ALA A 59 9.37 6.08 9.22
N PRO A 60 9.95 7.21 8.75
CA PRO A 60 11.26 7.68 9.20
C PRO A 60 11.36 7.84 10.72
N GLU A 61 10.26 8.26 11.37
CA GLU A 61 10.17 8.44 12.81
C GLU A 61 9.94 7.13 13.58
N GLY A 62 9.69 6.01 12.88
CA GLY A 62 9.48 4.68 13.47
C GLY A 62 8.16 4.51 14.22
N ASN A 63 7.21 5.43 14.06
CA ASN A 63 5.92 5.46 14.77
C ASN A 63 4.84 4.58 14.11
N PHE A 64 4.89 4.40 12.79
CA PHE A 64 4.04 3.47 12.03
C PHE A 64 4.81 2.84 10.87
N ALA A 65 4.16 1.90 10.20
CA ALA A 65 4.63 1.29 8.97
C ALA A 65 3.44 0.95 8.07
N VAL A 66 3.67 0.77 6.78
CA VAL A 66 2.66 0.57 5.74
C VAL A 66 3.01 -0.66 4.92
N LEU A 67 2.01 -1.45 4.52
CA LEU A 67 2.17 -2.43 3.44
C LEU A 67 1.77 -1.77 2.12
N SER A 68 2.69 -1.78 1.16
CA SER A 68 2.50 -1.24 -0.18
C SER A 68 2.88 -2.30 -1.22
N PRO A 69 2.45 -2.13 -2.50
CA PRO A 69 3.02 -2.93 -3.58
C PRO A 69 4.54 -2.80 -3.57
N ALA A 70 5.25 -3.90 -3.74
CA ALA A 70 6.70 -3.88 -3.73
C ALA A 70 7.28 -3.18 -4.96
N PHE A 71 8.49 -2.63 -4.81
CA PHE A 71 9.38 -2.47 -5.95
C PHE A 71 9.72 -3.85 -6.54
N LYS A 72 9.86 -3.95 -7.86
CA LYS A 72 10.26 -5.18 -8.54
C LYS A 72 11.58 -5.71 -7.95
N GLY A 73 11.57 -6.96 -7.49
CA GLY A 73 12.72 -7.62 -6.88
C GLY A 73 12.92 -7.33 -5.39
N ASN A 74 12.03 -6.54 -4.77
CA ASN A 74 12.03 -6.23 -3.34
C ASN A 74 10.80 -6.80 -2.61
N GLU A 75 10.15 -7.79 -3.22
CA GLU A 75 8.98 -8.44 -2.68
C GLU A 75 9.28 -9.12 -1.33
N VAL A 76 8.34 -9.00 -0.41
CA VAL A 76 8.43 -9.55 0.95
C VAL A 76 9.71 -9.11 1.67
N ASN A 77 10.01 -7.83 1.57
CA ASN A 77 11.13 -7.20 2.24
C ASN A 77 10.71 -5.85 2.85
N TYR A 78 11.63 -5.21 3.58
CA TYR A 78 11.53 -3.77 3.83
C TYR A 78 11.61 -3.01 2.51
N ALA A 79 11.01 -1.84 2.40
CA ALA A 79 11.17 -0.97 1.23
C ALA A 79 12.60 -0.44 1.16
N LEU A 80 13.46 -1.14 0.42
CA LEU A 80 14.88 -0.82 0.32
C LEU A 80 15.13 0.15 -0.84
N GLU A 81 15.85 1.23 -0.55
CA GLU A 81 16.15 2.30 -1.52
C GLU A 81 16.86 1.80 -2.77
N ILE A 82 17.69 0.76 -2.66
CA ILE A 82 18.41 0.17 -3.80
C ILE A 82 17.47 -0.38 -4.89
N TYR A 83 16.20 -0.64 -4.56
CA TYR A 83 15.16 -1.08 -5.51
C TYR A 83 14.20 0.04 -5.92
N ALA A 84 14.31 1.26 -5.37
CA ALA A 84 13.34 2.34 -5.59
C ALA A 84 13.16 2.70 -7.08
N ASN A 85 14.20 2.51 -7.90
CA ASN A 85 14.17 2.78 -9.34
C ASN A 85 13.70 1.58 -10.20
N GLN A 86 13.31 0.45 -9.59
CA GLN A 86 12.84 -0.74 -10.31
C GLN A 86 11.34 -0.67 -10.66
N GLY A 87 10.62 0.30 -10.10
CA GLY A 87 9.19 0.47 -10.30
C GLY A 87 8.33 -0.59 -9.59
N CYS A 88 7.03 -0.37 -9.59
CA CYS A 88 6.03 -1.25 -8.96
C CYS A 88 6.02 -2.65 -9.58
N THR A 89 5.93 -3.70 -8.74
CA THR A 89 5.81 -5.10 -9.15
C THR A 89 4.64 -5.38 -10.10
N PHE A 90 3.55 -4.61 -10.01
CA PHE A 90 2.36 -4.78 -10.85
C PHE A 90 2.41 -3.98 -12.15
N LEU A 91 3.47 -3.19 -12.39
CA LEU A 91 3.63 -2.47 -13.65
C LEU A 91 4.22 -3.42 -14.71
N LYS A 92 3.41 -3.85 -15.67
CA LYS A 92 3.85 -4.69 -16.80
C LYS A 92 3.47 -4.08 -18.12
N GLU A 93 4.45 -3.98 -19.00
CA GLU A 93 4.28 -3.44 -20.36
C GLU A 93 3.57 -2.07 -20.39
N GLY A 94 3.83 -1.23 -19.37
CA GLY A 94 3.24 0.11 -19.23
C GLY A 94 1.82 0.12 -18.66
N LEU A 95 1.28 -1.01 -18.21
CA LEU A 95 -0.05 -1.16 -17.63
C LEU A 95 0.01 -1.74 -16.22
N CYS A 96 -0.96 -1.39 -15.39
CA CYS A 96 -1.08 -1.90 -14.03
C CYS A 96 -1.89 -3.21 -14.02
N GLU A 97 -1.29 -4.32 -13.54
CA GLU A 97 -1.98 -5.61 -13.41
C GLU A 97 -3.15 -5.58 -12.42
N LEU A 98 -3.16 -4.63 -11.47
CA LEU A 98 -4.27 -4.48 -10.53
C LEU A 98 -5.44 -3.66 -11.08
N PHE A 99 -5.29 -3.02 -12.24
CA PHE A 99 -6.30 -2.12 -12.78
C PHE A 99 -7.66 -2.80 -12.91
N ASN A 100 -8.71 -2.19 -12.34
CA ASN A 100 -10.09 -2.68 -12.37
C ASN A 100 -10.31 -4.06 -11.71
N THR A 101 -9.34 -4.55 -10.93
CA THR A 101 -9.49 -5.79 -10.14
C THR A 101 -10.20 -5.57 -8.81
N GLY A 102 -10.32 -4.30 -8.38
CA GLY A 102 -10.77 -3.95 -7.04
C GLY A 102 -9.67 -3.99 -5.96
N HIS A 103 -8.43 -4.31 -6.34
CA HIS A 103 -7.28 -4.39 -5.42
C HIS A 103 -6.25 -3.28 -5.63
N GLU A 104 -6.57 -2.24 -6.39
CA GLU A 104 -5.70 -1.09 -6.56
C GLU A 104 -5.61 -0.27 -5.26
N PRO A 105 -4.40 0.19 -4.88
CA PRO A 105 -4.23 1.14 -3.79
C PRO A 105 -5.11 2.38 -3.96
N LEU A 106 -5.74 2.85 -2.88
CA LEU A 106 -6.47 4.12 -2.89
C LEU A 106 -5.63 5.26 -3.46
N GLU A 107 -4.37 5.36 -3.03
CA GLU A 107 -3.48 6.41 -3.49
C GLU A 107 -3.24 6.32 -5.01
N CYS A 108 -3.03 5.11 -5.53
CA CYS A 108 -2.89 4.87 -6.98
C CYS A 108 -4.15 5.28 -7.75
N ARG A 109 -5.34 4.91 -7.26
CA ARG A 109 -6.62 5.28 -7.91
C ARG A 109 -6.87 6.78 -7.88
N PHE A 110 -6.42 7.46 -6.83
CA PHE A 110 -6.59 8.89 -6.71
C PHE A 110 -5.57 9.68 -7.55
N CYS A 111 -4.37 9.13 -7.73
CA CYS A 111 -3.28 9.78 -8.44
C CYS A 111 -3.57 9.94 -9.93
N HIS A 112 -3.43 11.16 -10.46
CA HIS A 112 -3.74 11.47 -11.85
C HIS A 112 -3.05 12.76 -12.32
N HIS A 113 -2.72 12.85 -13.61
CA HIS A 113 -2.02 14.01 -14.18
C HIS A 113 -2.80 15.33 -14.05
N SER A 114 -4.13 15.29 -13.89
CA SER A 114 -4.97 16.48 -13.66
C SER A 114 -5.09 16.91 -12.19
N ARG A 115 -4.50 16.15 -11.26
CA ARG A 115 -4.61 16.36 -9.80
C ARG A 115 -3.25 16.65 -9.14
N LYS A 116 -2.31 17.28 -9.87
CA LYS A 116 -0.96 17.62 -9.39
C LYS A 116 -1.02 18.32 -8.03
N GLY A 117 -0.20 17.86 -7.08
CA GLY A 117 -0.10 18.42 -5.72
C GLY A 117 -1.27 18.12 -4.79
N LYS A 118 -2.23 17.27 -5.18
CA LYS A 118 -3.30 16.79 -4.30
C LYS A 118 -2.99 15.44 -3.66
N GLY A 119 -1.96 14.74 -4.15
CA GLY A 119 -1.59 13.41 -3.67
C GLY A 119 -1.21 13.41 -2.20
N GLU A 120 -0.54 14.47 -1.75
CA GLU A 120 -0.07 14.67 -0.38
C GLU A 120 -1.21 14.67 0.64
N LEU A 121 -2.42 15.12 0.26
CA LEU A 121 -3.59 15.06 1.13
C LEU A 121 -4.07 13.61 1.31
N CYS A 122 -4.10 12.84 0.22
CA CYS A 122 -4.46 11.43 0.24
C CYS A 122 -3.44 10.62 1.04
N HIS A 123 -2.15 10.85 0.78
CA HIS A 123 -1.03 10.23 1.49
C HIS A 123 -1.16 10.37 3.00
N ARG A 124 -1.30 11.60 3.50
CA ARG A 124 -1.40 11.89 4.94
C ARG A 124 -2.63 11.29 5.59
N ASP A 125 -3.74 11.17 4.87
CA ASP A 125 -4.92 10.51 5.42
C ASP A 125 -4.73 8.98 5.49
N ILE A 126 -3.99 8.39 4.56
CA ILE A 126 -3.60 6.98 4.62
C ILE A 126 -2.59 6.76 5.77
N GLU A 127 -1.66 7.69 6.02
CA GLU A 127 -0.78 7.63 7.21
C GLU A 127 -1.58 7.48 8.51
N ASN A 128 -2.65 8.28 8.66
CA ASN A 128 -3.53 8.20 9.83
C ASN A 128 -4.24 6.85 9.94
N ASP A 129 -4.62 6.25 8.81
CA ASP A 129 -5.21 4.91 8.76
C ASP A 129 -4.21 3.83 9.23
N TRP A 130 -2.95 3.94 8.81
CA TRP A 130 -1.88 3.02 9.18
C TRP A 130 -1.31 3.25 10.59
N ASN A 131 -1.55 4.41 11.19
CA ASN A 131 -1.15 4.69 12.56
C ASN A 131 -2.21 4.21 13.58
N THR A 132 -2.61 2.94 13.45
CA THR A 132 -3.64 2.30 14.27
C THR A 132 -3.18 0.93 14.81
N PRO A 133 -3.77 0.42 15.90
CA PRO A 133 -3.52 -0.95 16.35
C PRO A 133 -3.87 -2.02 15.30
N GLU A 134 -4.93 -1.78 14.52
CA GLU A 134 -5.40 -2.65 13.44
C GLU A 134 -4.32 -2.84 12.37
N ALA A 135 -3.69 -1.74 11.94
CA ALA A 135 -2.59 -1.75 10.99
C ALA A 135 -1.40 -2.57 11.51
N LYS A 136 -1.03 -2.40 12.78
CA LYS A 136 0.06 -3.15 13.41
C LYS A 136 -0.24 -4.66 13.43
N ARG A 137 -1.47 -5.06 13.74
CA ARG A 137 -1.89 -6.46 13.66
C ARG A 137 -1.80 -7.00 12.24
N LEU A 138 -2.26 -6.24 11.24
CA LEU A 138 -2.19 -6.65 9.84
C LEU A 138 -0.73 -6.87 9.38
N ILE A 139 0.21 -6.02 9.81
CA ILE A 139 1.64 -6.18 9.52
C ILE A 139 2.19 -7.46 10.14
N VAL A 140 1.83 -7.76 11.40
CA VAL A 140 2.23 -9.01 12.05
C VAL A 140 1.69 -10.22 11.25
N GLN A 141 0.41 -10.18 10.87
CA GLN A 141 -0.24 -11.23 10.07
C GLN A 141 0.45 -11.45 8.73
N TRP A 142 0.68 -10.36 7.98
CA TRP A 142 1.38 -10.42 6.70
C TRP A 142 2.77 -11.02 6.85
N GLY A 143 3.55 -10.57 7.83
CA GLY A 143 4.92 -11.07 7.98
C GLY A 143 4.98 -12.52 8.48
N ASN A 144 3.98 -12.98 9.24
CA ASN A 144 3.83 -14.39 9.60
C ASN A 144 3.43 -15.23 8.37
N LEU A 145 2.46 -14.77 7.58
CA LEU A 145 1.97 -15.43 6.38
C LEU A 145 3.08 -15.63 5.33
N THR A 146 3.92 -14.62 5.14
CA THR A 146 4.95 -14.59 4.10
C THR A 146 6.32 -15.08 4.57
N GLY A 147 6.44 -15.45 5.86
CA GLY A 147 7.70 -15.81 6.48
C GLY A 147 8.70 -14.65 6.58
N PHE A 148 8.25 -13.40 6.44
CA PHE A 148 9.11 -12.22 6.58
C PHE A 148 9.80 -12.21 7.94
N TRP A 149 9.05 -12.38 9.04
CA TRP A 149 9.61 -12.34 10.39
C TRP A 149 10.62 -13.44 10.67
N SER A 150 10.33 -14.66 10.23
CA SER A 150 11.22 -15.80 10.43
C SER A 150 12.55 -15.62 9.68
N ARG A 151 12.53 -15.01 8.49
CA ARG A 151 13.76 -14.65 7.76
C ARG A 151 14.61 -13.60 8.49
N GLN A 152 13.98 -12.73 9.29
CA GLN A 152 14.70 -11.79 10.16
C GLN A 152 15.18 -12.43 11.48
N GLY A 153 14.97 -13.74 11.68
CA GLY A 153 15.28 -14.42 12.94
C GLY A 153 14.32 -14.10 14.08
N MET A 154 13.11 -13.62 13.77
CA MET A 154 12.10 -13.24 14.76
C MET A 154 10.92 -14.20 14.79
N ILE A 155 10.34 -14.39 15.97
CA ILE A 155 9.02 -15.01 16.18
C ILE A 155 8.11 -13.90 16.69
N VAL A 156 7.20 -13.42 15.84
CA VAL A 156 6.33 -12.29 16.16
C VAL A 156 4.89 -12.80 16.31
N GLN A 157 4.28 -12.49 17.46
CA GLN A 157 2.90 -12.85 17.73
C GLN A 157 2.05 -11.58 17.86
N GLU A 158 0.80 -11.66 17.43
CA GLU A 158 -0.18 -10.63 17.73
C GLU A 158 -0.36 -10.55 19.25
N LYS A 159 -0.37 -9.34 19.79
CA LYS A 159 -0.74 -9.14 21.20
C LYS A 159 -2.27 -9.16 21.29
N PRO A 160 -2.84 -9.81 22.32
CA PRO A 160 -4.28 -9.79 22.59
C PRO A 160 -4.84 -8.37 22.69
#